data_AF-A0A6P8KDI1-F1
#
_entry.id   AF-A0A6P8KDI1-F1
#
_cell.length_a   1.000
_cell.length_b   1.000
_cell.length_c   1.000
_cell.angle_alpha   90.00
_cell.angle_beta   90.00
_cell.angle_gamma   90.00
#
_symmetry.space_group_name_H-M   'P 1'
#
loop_
_entity.id
_entity.type
_entity.pdbx_description
1 polymer ?
#
loop_
_entity_poly.entity_id
_entity_poly.type
_entity_poly.pdbx_seq_one_letter_code
_entity_poly.pdbx_strand_id
1 'polypeptide(L)'
;MSGQGLCAIDKLDGENYAVWSVQMMSVLVHSGMWSLVCGRRVKQEGDTAEQGAQFAELDEKALATILLCVKASEINLIKNCASSKEAWDKLAAVYKPRGPARKITLFRKLLRLSFSESACVQNYINDFVDIVEKLKEIDMDISEDILTILMLSGLGKKFENFVVAIETREQLPTLSDLKVKIIEEGEGQRVSSDETELCVQQAFVSPPSGKGDKKNRSAQKNSNAKKNKKCFRCGREGHFIAQCKVKDKNDEI
;
A
#
# COMPACT_ATOMS: atom_id res chain seq x y z
N MET A 1 -39.27 2.38 0.09
CA MET A 1 -38.28 2.31 -1.01
C MET A 1 -36.93 2.64 -0.40
N SER A 2 -36.17 1.60 -0.05
CA SER A 2 -34.96 1.71 0.77
C SER A 2 -33.87 2.49 0.04
N GLY A 3 -33.49 3.65 0.57
CA GLY A 3 -32.31 4.39 0.15
C GLY A 3 -31.07 3.60 0.57
N GLN A 4 -30.56 2.76 -0.33
CA GLN A 4 -29.25 2.17 -0.18
C GLN A 4 -28.22 3.26 -0.49
N GLY A 5 -27.66 3.84 0.56
CA GLY A 5 -26.46 4.66 0.46
C GLY A 5 -25.34 3.78 -0.09
N LEU A 6 -25.05 3.93 -1.37
CA LEU A 6 -23.82 3.41 -1.97
C LEU A 6 -22.64 3.98 -1.16
N CYS A 7 -21.64 3.14 -0.87
CA CYS A 7 -20.39 3.59 -0.23
C CYS A 7 -19.92 4.88 -0.91
N ALA A 8 -19.60 5.91 -0.11
CA ALA A 8 -19.14 7.17 -0.64
C ALA A 8 -17.83 6.95 -1.40
N ILE A 9 -17.91 6.95 -2.74
CA ILE A 9 -16.74 6.94 -3.61
C ILE A 9 -16.17 8.36 -3.61
N ASP A 10 -14.86 8.50 -3.42
CA ASP A 10 -14.19 9.78 -3.63
C ASP A 10 -14.32 10.20 -5.08
N LYS A 11 -14.72 11.45 -5.34
CA LYS A 11 -14.89 11.92 -6.73
C LYS A 11 -13.55 11.90 -7.48
N LEU A 12 -13.60 11.56 -8.77
CA LEU A 12 -12.42 11.57 -9.64
C LEU A 12 -11.81 12.97 -9.69
N ASP A 13 -10.51 13.07 -9.40
CA ASP A 13 -9.76 14.33 -9.37
C ASP A 13 -8.47 14.34 -10.17
N GLY A 14 -8.30 13.30 -10.99
CA GLY A 14 -7.17 13.11 -11.89
C GLY A 14 -6.00 12.34 -11.30
N GLU A 15 -5.83 12.35 -9.97
CA GLU A 15 -4.78 11.57 -9.30
C GLU A 15 -5.29 10.21 -8.83
N ASN A 16 -6.56 10.13 -8.43
CA ASN A 16 -7.16 8.93 -7.86
C ASN A 16 -7.78 7.96 -8.88
N TYR A 17 -7.57 8.13 -10.20
CA TYR A 17 -8.25 7.35 -11.24
C TYR A 17 -8.14 5.83 -11.05
N ALA A 18 -6.98 5.31 -10.65
CA ALA A 18 -6.78 3.87 -10.46
C ALA A 18 -7.77 3.29 -9.45
N VAL A 19 -7.84 3.88 -8.24
CA VAL A 19 -8.76 3.46 -7.18
C VAL A 19 -10.22 3.78 -7.54
N TRP A 20 -10.45 4.99 -8.07
CA TRP A 20 -11.78 5.45 -8.49
C TRP A 20 -12.40 4.52 -9.52
N SER A 21 -11.64 4.10 -10.54
CA SER A 21 -12.15 3.24 -11.62
C SER A 21 -12.64 1.89 -11.09
N VAL A 22 -11.95 1.31 -10.12
CA VAL A 22 -12.36 0.05 -9.47
C VAL A 22 -13.62 0.24 -8.63
N GLN A 23 -13.68 1.31 -7.84
CA GLN A 23 -14.83 1.61 -6.99
C GLN A 23 -16.08 1.95 -7.83
N MET A 24 -15.93 2.78 -8.87
CA MET A 24 -17.00 3.13 -9.79
C MET A 24 -17.50 1.92 -10.57
N MET A 25 -16.59 1.07 -11.07
CA MET A 25 -16.96 -0.21 -11.69
C MET A 25 -17.81 -1.05 -10.73
N SER A 26 -17.41 -1.13 -9.46
CA SER A 26 -18.15 -1.90 -8.44
C SER A 26 -19.57 -1.35 -8.22
N VAL A 27 -19.75 -0.03 -8.23
CA VAL A 27 -21.07 0.61 -8.14
C VAL A 27 -21.91 0.31 -9.37
N LEU A 28 -21.35 0.45 -10.57
CA LEU A 28 -22.05 0.13 -11.82
C LEU A 28 -22.43 -1.35 -11.92
N VAL A 29 -21.60 -2.26 -11.37
CA VAL A 29 -21.91 -3.70 -11.28
C VAL A 29 -23.07 -3.92 -10.31
N HIS A 30 -23.01 -3.33 -9.11
CA HIS A 30 -24.06 -3.47 -8.11
C HIS A 30 -25.42 -2.96 -8.61
N SER A 31 -25.42 -1.88 -9.38
CA SER A 31 -26.64 -1.32 -9.99
C SER A 31 -27.05 -1.99 -11.32
N GLY A 32 -26.33 -3.03 -11.77
CA GLY A 32 -26.65 -3.76 -13.00
C GLY A 32 -26.35 -3.03 -14.32
N MET A 33 -25.65 -1.89 -14.25
CA MET A 33 -25.38 -1.00 -15.39
C MET A 33 -24.03 -1.29 -16.08
N TRP A 34 -23.12 -2.01 -15.42
CA TRP A 34 -21.76 -2.27 -15.93
C TRP A 34 -21.74 -2.95 -17.30
N SER A 35 -22.73 -3.81 -17.61
CA SER A 35 -22.80 -4.51 -18.88
C SER A 35 -22.88 -3.56 -20.09
N LEU A 36 -23.49 -2.39 -19.94
CA LEU A 36 -23.54 -1.35 -20.96
C LEU A 36 -22.20 -0.61 -21.08
N VAL A 37 -21.64 -0.22 -19.93
CA VAL A 37 -20.39 0.57 -19.84
C VAL A 37 -19.20 -0.21 -20.38
N CYS A 38 -19.07 -1.50 -20.06
CA CYS A 38 -17.99 -2.35 -20.61
C CYS A 38 -18.25 -2.81 -22.06
N GLY A 39 -19.38 -2.44 -22.66
CA GLY A 39 -19.73 -2.80 -24.03
C GLY A 39 -20.15 -4.26 -24.24
N ARG A 40 -20.45 -5.03 -23.17
CA ARG A 40 -21.00 -6.39 -23.28
C ARG A 40 -22.44 -6.40 -23.81
N ARG A 41 -23.22 -5.37 -23.50
CA ARG A 41 -24.55 -5.13 -24.07
C ARG A 41 -24.42 -4.00 -25.07
N VAL A 42 -24.71 -4.29 -26.33
CA VAL A 42 -24.78 -3.31 -27.42
C VAL A 42 -26.20 -3.34 -27.94
N LYS A 43 -26.76 -2.16 -28.26
CA LYS A 43 -28.06 -2.06 -28.91
C LYS A 43 -28.02 -2.85 -30.22
N GLN A 44 -28.85 -3.88 -30.35
CA GLN A 44 -28.91 -4.71 -31.56
C GLN A 44 -30.00 -4.20 -32.50
N GLU A 45 -29.79 -4.32 -33.82
CA GLU A 45 -30.79 -3.91 -34.84
C GLU A 45 -32.10 -4.72 -34.77
N GLY A 46 -32.11 -5.85 -34.05
CA GLY A 46 -33.30 -6.69 -33.79
C GLY A 46 -33.96 -6.49 -32.43
N ASP A 47 -33.50 -5.55 -31.60
CA ASP A 47 -34.12 -5.28 -30.30
C ASP A 47 -35.55 -4.72 -30.49
N THR A 48 -36.48 -5.19 -29.66
CA THR A 48 -37.82 -4.61 -29.58
C THR A 48 -37.75 -3.15 -29.12
N ALA A 49 -38.76 -2.33 -29.47
CA ALA A 49 -38.82 -0.93 -29.05
C ALA A 49 -38.69 -0.77 -27.52
N GLU A 50 -39.25 -1.70 -26.75
CA GLU A 50 -39.19 -1.76 -25.28
C GLU A 50 -37.77 -2.05 -24.77
N GLN A 51 -37.06 -2.99 -25.39
CA GLN A 51 -35.66 -3.31 -25.05
C GLN A 51 -34.72 -2.15 -25.39
N GLY A 52 -34.96 -1.47 -26.51
CA GLY A 52 -34.21 -0.27 -26.90
C GLY A 52 -34.42 0.90 -25.93
N ALA A 53 -35.65 1.12 -25.47
CA ALA A 53 -35.96 2.15 -24.47
C ALA A 53 -35.33 1.85 -23.11
N GLN A 54 -35.41 0.60 -22.63
CA GLN A 54 -34.75 0.17 -21.40
C GLN A 54 -33.23 0.28 -21.49
N PHE A 55 -32.63 0.01 -22.66
CA PHE A 55 -31.21 0.20 -22.88
C PHE A 55 -30.82 1.68 -22.74
N ALA A 56 -31.56 2.58 -23.40
CA ALA A 56 -31.30 4.01 -23.34
C ALA A 56 -31.44 4.56 -21.91
N GLU A 57 -32.49 4.17 -21.19
CA GLU A 57 -32.70 4.60 -19.80
C GLU A 57 -31.56 4.16 -18.87
N LEU A 58 -31.07 2.92 -19.04
CA LEU A 58 -29.95 2.40 -18.25
C LEU A 58 -28.62 3.07 -18.63
N ASP A 59 -28.40 3.38 -19.91
CA ASP A 59 -27.21 4.08 -20.37
C ASP A 59 -27.18 5.53 -19.86
N GLU A 60 -28.30 6.24 -19.90
CA GLU A 60 -28.44 7.59 -19.33
C GLU A 60 -28.19 7.60 -17.83
N LYS A 61 -28.74 6.62 -17.09
CA LYS A 61 -28.48 6.45 -15.64
C LYS A 61 -27.01 6.15 -15.34
N ALA A 62 -26.37 5.30 -16.15
CA ALA A 62 -24.95 5.00 -16.01
C ALA A 62 -24.09 6.24 -16.27
N LEU A 63 -24.39 6.98 -17.34
CA LEU A 63 -23.69 8.22 -17.69
C LEU A 63 -23.85 9.28 -16.59
N ALA A 64 -25.07 9.47 -16.07
CA ALA A 64 -25.33 10.39 -14.97
C ALA A 64 -24.57 9.99 -13.70
N THR A 65 -24.50 8.68 -13.39
CA THR A 65 -23.76 8.16 -12.23
C THR A 65 -22.25 8.45 -12.37
N ILE A 66 -21.68 8.22 -13.55
CA ILE A 66 -20.28 8.55 -13.84
C ILE A 66 -20.05 10.06 -13.66
N LEU A 67 -20.90 10.91 -14.25
CA LEU A 67 -20.76 12.37 -14.16
C LEU A 67 -20.84 12.90 -12.72
N LEU A 68 -21.74 12.35 -11.89
CA LEU A 68 -21.91 12.78 -10.50
C LEU A 68 -20.72 12.43 -9.59
N CYS A 69 -19.95 11.40 -9.98
CA CYS A 69 -18.79 10.92 -9.25
C CYS A 69 -17.46 11.45 -9.81
N VAL A 70 -17.51 12.51 -10.61
CA VAL A 70 -16.33 13.21 -11.15
C VAL A 70 -16.31 14.64 -10.59
N LYS A 71 -15.13 15.17 -10.25
CA LYS A 71 -15.00 16.58 -9.81
C LYS A 71 -15.19 17.52 -10.99
N ALA A 72 -15.61 18.75 -10.71
CA ALA A 72 -15.88 19.77 -11.73
C ALA A 72 -14.69 20.05 -12.69
N SER A 73 -13.45 19.87 -12.20
CA SER A 73 -12.24 20.01 -13.03
C SER A 73 -12.20 19.01 -14.18
N GLU A 74 -12.63 17.76 -13.94
CA GLU A 74 -12.53 16.65 -14.89
C GLU A 74 -13.83 16.43 -15.69
N ILE A 75 -14.98 16.99 -15.25
CA ILE A 75 -16.27 16.88 -15.96
C ILE A 75 -16.17 17.36 -17.42
N ASN A 76 -15.34 18.37 -17.70
CA ASN A 76 -15.14 18.89 -19.05
C ASN A 76 -14.65 17.84 -20.06
N LEU A 77 -13.99 16.78 -19.60
CA LEU A 77 -13.50 15.68 -20.45
C LEU A 77 -14.65 14.82 -20.99
N ILE A 78 -15.74 14.69 -20.23
CA ILE A 78 -16.82 13.73 -20.52
C ILE A 78 -18.19 14.36 -20.72
N LYS A 79 -18.36 15.67 -20.49
CA LYS A 79 -19.66 16.36 -20.59
C LYS A 79 -20.39 16.23 -21.93
N ASN A 80 -19.65 16.00 -23.02
CA ASN A 80 -20.20 15.89 -24.37
C ASN A 80 -20.29 14.44 -24.86
N CYS A 81 -20.11 13.43 -23.99
CA CYS A 81 -20.24 12.04 -24.39
C CYS A 81 -21.71 11.66 -24.53
N ALA A 82 -22.03 10.94 -25.61
CA ALA A 82 -23.39 10.52 -25.90
C ALA A 82 -23.78 9.21 -25.20
N SER A 83 -22.80 8.44 -24.70
CA SER A 83 -23.03 7.19 -24.00
C SER A 83 -22.14 7.02 -22.78
N SER A 84 -22.58 6.19 -21.85
CA SER A 84 -21.80 5.85 -20.64
C SER A 84 -20.48 5.15 -21.00
N LYS A 85 -20.48 4.33 -22.05
CA LYS A 85 -19.28 3.67 -22.60
C LYS A 85 -18.26 4.68 -23.13
N GLU A 86 -18.71 5.64 -23.94
CA GLU A 86 -17.83 6.68 -24.49
C GLU A 86 -17.19 7.51 -23.38
N ALA A 87 -17.95 7.86 -22.33
CA ALA A 87 -17.42 8.56 -21.17
C ALA A 87 -16.35 7.73 -20.45
N TRP A 88 -16.63 6.44 -20.21
CA TRP A 88 -15.69 5.53 -19.57
C TRP A 88 -14.37 5.38 -20.35
N ASP A 89 -14.48 5.18 -21.67
CA ASP A 89 -13.33 5.00 -22.55
C ASP A 89 -12.48 6.28 -22.65
N LYS A 90 -13.10 7.47 -22.69
CA LYS A 90 -12.37 8.75 -22.66
C LYS A 90 -11.60 8.94 -21.37
N LEU A 91 -12.22 8.68 -20.21
CA LEU A 91 -11.51 8.77 -18.93
C LEU A 91 -10.34 7.78 -18.89
N ALA A 92 -10.55 6.54 -19.35
CA ALA A 92 -9.49 5.56 -19.45
C ALA A 92 -8.35 6.02 -20.36
N ALA A 93 -8.65 6.62 -21.52
CA ALA A 93 -7.63 7.13 -22.42
C ALA A 93 -6.80 8.27 -21.81
N VAL A 94 -7.42 9.16 -21.03
CA VAL A 94 -6.76 10.29 -20.38
C VAL A 94 -5.87 9.84 -19.22
N TYR A 95 -6.38 9.01 -18.31
CA TYR A 95 -5.68 8.66 -17.07
C TYR A 95 -4.92 7.33 -17.10
N LYS A 96 -5.17 6.47 -18.09
CA LYS A 96 -4.36 5.28 -18.38
C LYS A 96 -3.66 5.45 -19.74
N PRO A 97 -2.69 6.37 -19.87
CA PRO A 97 -1.91 6.47 -21.10
C PRO A 97 -1.14 5.17 -21.32
N ARG A 98 -1.59 4.35 -22.27
CA ARG A 98 -0.94 3.08 -22.67
C ARG A 98 0.23 3.27 -23.64
N GLY A 99 0.66 4.52 -23.85
CA GLY A 99 1.64 4.87 -24.87
C GLY A 99 3.05 4.31 -24.60
N PRO A 100 3.91 4.23 -25.64
CA PRO A 100 5.29 3.76 -25.52
C PRO A 100 6.11 4.50 -24.47
N ALA A 101 5.90 5.82 -24.32
CA ALA A 101 6.58 6.62 -23.31
C ALA A 101 6.30 6.15 -21.88
N ARG A 102 5.04 5.77 -21.57
CA ARG A 102 4.67 5.25 -20.24
C ARG A 102 5.26 3.87 -20.00
N LYS A 103 5.20 2.99 -21.00
CA LYS A 103 5.85 1.67 -20.98
C LYS A 103 7.34 1.79 -20.64
N ILE A 104 8.05 2.62 -21.40
CA ILE A 104 9.48 2.86 -21.22
C ILE A 104 9.77 3.44 -19.83
N THR A 105 9.00 4.42 -19.36
CA THR A 105 9.21 5.04 -18.05
C THR A 105 9.00 4.06 -16.90
N LEU A 106 7.93 3.24 -16.94
CA LEU A 106 7.67 2.23 -15.92
C LEU A 106 8.73 1.13 -15.94
N PHE A 107 9.12 0.64 -17.12
CA PHE A 107 10.17 -0.37 -17.23
C PHE A 107 11.52 0.16 -16.74
N ARG A 108 11.89 1.40 -17.08
CA ARG A 108 13.08 2.06 -16.51
C ARG A 108 12.99 2.21 -14.99
N LYS A 109 11.81 2.53 -14.45
CA LYS A 109 11.61 2.62 -13.00
C LYS A 109 11.80 1.26 -12.35
N LEU A 110 11.28 0.19 -12.96
CA LEU A 110 11.45 -1.18 -12.49
C LEU A 110 12.93 -1.59 -12.46
N LEU A 111 13.67 -1.35 -13.55
CA LEU A 111 15.11 -1.66 -13.64
C LEU A 111 15.98 -0.87 -12.64
N ARG A 112 15.53 0.32 -12.22
CA ARG A 112 16.25 1.18 -11.28
C ARG A 112 15.74 1.04 -9.85
N LEU A 113 14.73 0.19 -9.61
CA LEU A 113 14.20 0.00 -8.28
C LEU A 113 15.25 -0.77 -7.46
N SER A 114 15.80 -0.11 -6.46
CA SER A 114 16.78 -0.71 -5.55
C SER A 114 16.34 -0.47 -4.11
N PHE A 115 16.46 -1.50 -3.27
CA PHE A 115 16.28 -1.40 -1.84
C PHE A 115 17.38 -0.50 -1.25
N SER A 116 16.98 0.65 -0.69
CA SER A 116 17.86 1.50 0.10
C SER A 116 17.92 1.01 1.55
N GLU A 117 19.11 1.03 2.15
CA GLU A 117 19.37 0.45 3.47
C GLU A 117 18.59 1.07 4.64
N SER A 118 18.03 2.27 4.47
CA SER A 118 17.19 3.01 5.43
C SER A 118 15.69 2.86 5.17
N ALA A 119 15.28 2.08 4.16
CA ALA A 119 13.89 1.87 3.82
C ALA A 119 13.35 0.57 4.43
N CYS A 120 12.04 0.53 4.65
CA CYS A 120 11.37 -0.70 5.02
C CYS A 120 11.32 -1.68 3.83
N VAL A 121 11.66 -2.94 4.08
CA VAL A 121 11.61 -4.03 3.10
C VAL A 121 10.22 -4.16 2.47
N GLN A 122 9.16 -4.00 3.26
CA GLN A 122 7.78 -4.02 2.75
C GLN A 122 7.49 -2.90 1.77
N ASN A 123 8.06 -1.70 1.96
CA ASN A 123 7.88 -0.59 1.02
C ASN A 123 8.51 -0.93 -0.33
N TYR A 124 9.71 -1.53 -0.33
CA TYR A 124 10.36 -1.99 -1.56
C TYR A 124 9.52 -3.05 -2.29
N ILE A 125 8.98 -4.03 -1.56
CA ILE A 125 8.11 -5.06 -2.15
C ILE A 125 6.83 -4.42 -2.73
N ASN A 126 6.19 -3.52 -1.99
CA ASN A 126 4.99 -2.82 -2.44
C ASN A 126 5.28 -1.98 -3.69
N ASP A 127 6.36 -1.20 -3.69
CA ASP A 127 6.78 -0.41 -4.86
C ASP A 127 7.06 -1.30 -6.08
N PHE A 128 7.69 -2.46 -5.89
CA PHE A 128 7.96 -3.41 -6.96
C PHE A 128 6.64 -3.96 -7.53
N VAL A 129 5.73 -4.43 -6.67
CA VAL A 129 4.43 -4.98 -7.08
C VAL A 129 3.61 -3.93 -7.81
N ASP A 130 3.56 -2.71 -7.29
CA ASP A 130 2.86 -1.58 -7.90
C ASP A 130 3.34 -1.29 -9.32
N ILE A 131 4.66 -1.35 -9.57
CA ILE A 131 5.21 -1.11 -10.90
C ILE A 131 4.87 -2.27 -11.85
N VAL A 132 4.97 -3.51 -11.37
CA VAL A 132 4.62 -4.71 -12.17
C VAL A 132 3.14 -4.70 -12.54
N GLU A 133 2.25 -4.37 -11.61
CA GLU A 133 0.83 -4.23 -11.89
C GLU A 133 0.57 -3.14 -12.93
N LYS A 134 1.20 -1.96 -12.79
CA LYS A 134 1.09 -0.87 -13.78
C LYS A 134 1.60 -1.26 -15.16
N LEU A 135 2.62 -2.12 -15.26
CA LEU A 135 3.10 -2.64 -16.54
C LEU A 135 2.09 -3.62 -17.15
N LYS A 136 1.53 -4.51 -16.33
CA LYS A 136 0.48 -5.45 -16.73
C LYS A 136 -0.79 -4.75 -17.22
N GLU A 137 -1.19 -3.65 -16.57
CA GLU A 137 -2.32 -2.81 -16.99
C GLU A 137 -2.16 -2.17 -18.38
N ILE A 138 -0.93 -2.06 -18.86
CA ILE A 138 -0.57 -1.46 -20.15
C ILE A 138 -0.21 -2.54 -21.18
N ASP A 139 -0.66 -3.78 -20.94
CA ASP A 139 -0.45 -4.94 -21.81
C ASP A 139 1.05 -5.23 -22.03
N MET A 140 1.86 -5.03 -20.99
CA MET A 140 3.25 -5.49 -20.93
C MET A 140 3.37 -6.54 -19.83
N ASP A 141 3.26 -7.80 -20.22
CA ASP A 141 3.48 -8.93 -19.32
C ASP A 141 4.97 -9.30 -19.31
N ILE A 142 5.53 -9.45 -18.12
CA ILE A 142 6.92 -9.84 -17.91
C ILE A 142 6.90 -11.22 -17.29
N SER A 143 7.65 -12.17 -17.86
CA SER A 143 7.75 -13.52 -17.32
C SER A 143 8.16 -13.49 -15.85
N GLU A 144 7.53 -14.36 -15.05
CA GLU A 144 7.77 -14.42 -13.61
C GLU A 144 9.26 -14.60 -13.26
N ASP A 145 9.99 -15.41 -14.03
CA ASP A 145 11.44 -15.60 -13.84
C ASP A 145 12.23 -14.29 -13.91
N ILE A 146 11.94 -13.44 -14.89
CA ILE A 146 12.56 -12.12 -15.03
C ILE A 146 12.18 -11.22 -13.85
N LEU A 147 10.93 -11.28 -13.38
CA LEU A 147 10.51 -10.50 -12.21
C LEU A 147 11.23 -10.95 -10.94
N THR A 148 11.40 -12.26 -10.75
CA THR A 148 12.14 -12.84 -9.63
C THR A 148 13.61 -12.42 -9.66
N ILE A 149 14.27 -12.53 -10.82
CA ILE A 149 15.66 -12.09 -11.02
C ILE A 149 15.78 -10.59 -10.73
N LEU A 150 14.85 -9.79 -11.23
CA LEU A 150 14.92 -8.34 -11.07
C LEU A 150 14.69 -7.91 -9.62
N MET A 151 13.76 -8.57 -8.92
CA MET A 151 13.52 -8.34 -7.49
C MET A 151 14.76 -8.70 -6.66
N LEU A 152 15.46 -9.78 -6.98
CA LEU A 152 16.73 -10.16 -6.34
C LEU A 152 17.83 -9.13 -6.64
N SER A 153 17.95 -8.69 -7.89
CA SER A 153 18.99 -7.73 -8.32
C SER A 153 18.84 -6.34 -7.69
N GLY A 154 17.62 -5.97 -7.30
CA GLY A 154 17.33 -4.72 -6.60
C GLY A 154 17.64 -4.77 -5.10
N LEU A 155 17.95 -5.94 -4.52
CA LEU A 155 18.29 -6.04 -3.11
C LEU A 155 19.69 -5.47 -2.86
N GLY A 156 19.82 -4.61 -1.84
CA GLY A 156 21.09 -4.00 -1.44
C GLY A 156 22.03 -4.97 -0.70
N LYS A 157 23.21 -4.48 -0.32
CA LYS A 157 24.28 -5.26 0.34
C LYS A 157 23.83 -6.03 1.58
N LYS A 158 22.87 -5.51 2.35
CA LYS A 158 22.30 -6.18 3.53
C LYS A 158 21.73 -7.58 3.20
N PHE A 159 21.28 -7.81 1.97
CA PHE A 159 20.69 -9.08 1.52
C PHE A 159 21.66 -9.91 0.67
N GLU A 160 22.94 -9.56 0.58
CA GLU A 160 23.90 -10.24 -0.32
C GLU A 160 24.01 -11.74 -0.01
N ASN A 161 24.12 -12.11 1.28
CA ASN A 161 24.13 -13.52 1.69
C ASN A 161 22.84 -14.26 1.32
N PHE A 162 21.70 -13.59 1.44
CA PHE A 162 20.40 -14.12 1.05
C PHE A 162 20.33 -14.34 -0.46
N VAL A 163 20.77 -13.37 -1.26
CA VAL A 163 20.82 -13.46 -2.72
C VAL A 163 21.68 -14.65 -3.15
N VAL A 164 22.90 -14.79 -2.61
CA VAL A 164 23.78 -15.94 -2.89
C VAL A 164 23.13 -17.28 -2.52
N ALA A 165 22.41 -17.35 -1.39
CA ALA A 165 21.69 -18.55 -0.98
C ALA A 165 20.50 -18.91 -1.90
N ILE A 166 19.95 -17.93 -2.63
CA ILE A 166 18.93 -18.17 -3.66
C ILE A 166 19.59 -18.57 -4.99
N GLU A 167 20.67 -17.91 -5.39
CA GLU A 167 21.41 -18.18 -6.64
C GLU A 167 22.03 -19.58 -6.69
N THR A 168 22.37 -20.15 -5.53
CA THR A 168 22.92 -21.51 -5.42
C THR A 168 21.88 -22.62 -5.59
N ARG A 169 20.59 -22.29 -5.68
CA ARG A 169 19.52 -23.28 -5.90
C ARG A 169 19.39 -23.60 -7.38
N GLU A 170 18.97 -24.82 -7.69
CA GLU A 170 18.73 -25.26 -9.08
C GLU A 170 17.52 -24.57 -9.73
N GLN A 171 16.56 -24.12 -8.92
CA GLN A 171 15.32 -23.49 -9.39
C GLN A 171 15.08 -22.16 -8.69
N LEU A 172 14.65 -21.18 -9.48
CA LEU A 172 14.20 -19.89 -8.95
C LEU A 172 12.91 -20.07 -8.14
N PRO A 173 12.78 -19.41 -6.98
CA PRO A 173 11.53 -19.39 -6.25
C PRO A 173 10.45 -18.64 -7.04
N THR A 174 9.18 -18.96 -6.77
CA THR A 174 8.07 -18.15 -7.29
C THR A 174 8.17 -16.72 -6.73
N LEU A 175 7.59 -15.75 -7.43
CA LEU A 175 7.63 -14.36 -6.99
C LEU A 175 6.93 -14.19 -5.63
N SER A 176 5.91 -14.99 -5.36
CA SER A 176 5.20 -15.01 -4.07
C SER A 176 6.07 -15.55 -2.95
N ASP A 177 6.76 -16.68 -3.17
CA ASP A 177 7.67 -17.26 -2.17
C ASP A 177 8.87 -16.37 -1.90
N LEU A 178 9.38 -15.70 -2.94
CA LEU A 178 10.50 -14.78 -2.81
C LEU A 178 10.14 -13.59 -1.91
N LYS A 179 8.94 -13.01 -2.07
CA LYS A 179 8.46 -11.91 -1.20
C LYS A 179 8.45 -12.33 0.27
N VAL A 180 7.92 -13.51 0.57
CA VAL A 180 7.87 -14.04 1.95
C VAL A 180 9.28 -14.18 2.52
N LYS A 181 10.18 -14.82 1.76
CA LYS A 181 11.57 -15.04 2.19
C LYS A 181 12.35 -13.73 2.40
N ILE A 182 12.11 -12.71 1.57
CA ILE A 182 12.72 -11.38 1.74
C ILE A 182 12.22 -10.70 3.02
N ILE A 183 10.93 -10.84 3.36
CA ILE A 183 10.37 -10.28 4.60
C ILE A 183 10.97 -11.00 5.82
N GLU A 184 11.00 -12.34 5.80
CA GLU A 184 11.59 -13.14 6.88
C GLU A 184 13.07 -12.79 7.13
N GLU A 185 13.86 -12.66 6.07
CA GLU A 185 15.26 -12.25 6.16
C GLU A 185 15.39 -10.83 6.72
N GLY A 186 14.53 -9.91 6.26
CA GLY A 186 14.49 -8.52 6.74
C GLY A 186 14.12 -8.41 8.23
N GLU A 187 13.25 -9.28 8.73
CA GLU A 187 12.90 -9.37 10.16
C GLU A 187 14.01 -10.04 10.97
N GLY A 188 14.64 -11.10 10.44
CA GLY A 188 15.75 -11.80 11.09
C GLY A 188 16.97 -10.91 11.35
N GLN A 189 17.30 -10.03 10.41
CA GLN A 189 18.40 -9.07 10.57
C GLN A 189 18.11 -7.96 11.60
N ARG A 190 16.83 -7.60 11.82
CA ARG A 190 16.42 -6.66 12.88
C ARG A 190 16.59 -7.24 14.29
N VAL A 191 16.55 -8.57 14.43
CA VAL A 191 16.78 -9.23 15.71
C VAL A 191 18.28 -9.32 16.03
N SER A 192 19.15 -9.33 15.02
CA SER A 192 20.61 -9.37 15.21
C SER A 192 21.27 -8.00 15.35
N SER A 193 20.64 -6.95 14.83
CA SER A 193 21.16 -5.57 14.89
C SER A 193 20.28 -4.75 15.83
N ASP A 194 20.85 -4.21 16.91
CA ASP A 194 20.19 -3.41 17.97
C ASP A 194 19.64 -2.04 17.46
N GLU A 195 19.39 -1.89 16.16
CA GLU A 195 18.90 -0.68 15.52
C GLU A 195 17.40 -0.78 15.25
N THR A 196 16.63 -0.10 16.10
CA THR A 196 15.17 -0.01 15.99
C THR A 196 14.77 1.03 14.93
N GLU A 197 14.93 0.71 13.64
CA GLU A 197 14.23 1.48 12.59
C GLU A 197 12.79 0.97 12.45
N LEU A 198 11.86 1.76 12.98
CA LEU A 198 10.43 1.47 12.99
C LEU A 198 9.85 1.52 11.56
N CYS A 199 9.64 0.35 10.95
CA CYS A 199 8.61 0.22 9.92
C CYS A 199 7.25 0.08 10.64
N VAL A 200 6.60 1.21 10.91
CA VAL A 200 5.28 1.21 11.54
C VAL A 200 4.25 0.75 10.52
N GLN A 201 3.98 -0.55 10.48
CA GLN A 201 2.65 -1.01 10.12
C GLN A 201 1.81 -0.96 11.40
N GLN A 202 0.79 -0.10 11.40
CA GLN A 202 -0.24 -0.05 12.45
C GLN A 202 -0.95 -1.42 12.51
N ALA A 203 -0.42 -2.32 13.32
CA ALA A 203 -1.18 -3.46 13.80
C ALA A 203 -2.17 -2.96 14.85
N PHE A 204 -3.45 -3.07 14.54
CA PHE A 204 -4.57 -2.89 15.46
C PHE A 204 -4.39 -3.80 16.68
N VAL A 205 -3.87 -3.25 17.78
CA VAL A 205 -4.00 -3.87 19.10
C VAL A 205 -5.12 -3.14 19.83
N SER A 206 -6.28 -3.78 19.90
CA SER A 206 -7.43 -3.30 20.67
C SER A 206 -7.02 -3.01 22.12
N PRO A 207 -7.36 -1.84 22.69
CA PRO A 207 -7.19 -1.64 24.12
C PRO A 207 -8.32 -2.36 24.87
N PRO A 208 -8.04 -3.10 25.95
CA PRO A 208 -9.09 -3.66 26.78
C PRO A 208 -9.84 -2.52 27.47
N SER A 209 -11.15 -2.49 27.23
CA SER A 209 -12.09 -1.56 27.83
C SER A 209 -12.36 -1.95 29.29
N GLY A 210 -12.04 -1.06 30.23
CA GLY A 210 -12.41 -1.17 31.64
C GLY A 210 -12.77 0.21 32.20
N LYS A 211 -14.07 0.42 32.45
CA LYS A 211 -14.70 1.62 33.01
C LYS A 211 -14.19 1.95 34.43
N GLY A 212 -14.09 3.24 34.77
CA GLY A 212 -14.05 3.67 36.18
C GLY A 212 -13.52 5.09 36.43
N ASP A 213 -14.45 6.04 36.47
CA ASP A 213 -14.51 7.28 37.27
C ASP A 213 -13.34 8.27 37.44
N LYS A 214 -13.70 9.54 37.16
CA LYS A 214 -12.97 10.77 37.52
C LYS A 214 -12.93 10.97 39.05
N LYS A 215 -11.74 11.23 39.61
CA LYS A 215 -11.48 12.36 40.55
C LYS A 215 -10.02 12.41 41.02
N ASN A 216 -9.45 13.61 40.93
CA ASN A 216 -8.47 14.27 41.81
C ASN A 216 -7.54 13.38 42.67
N ARG A 217 -6.22 13.48 42.46
CA ARG A 217 -5.24 13.89 43.50
C ARG A 217 -3.80 13.88 43.00
N SER A 218 -3.15 15.03 43.18
CA SER A 218 -1.75 15.26 43.56
C SER A 218 -0.67 14.26 43.12
N ALA A 219 0.31 14.81 42.40
CA ALA A 219 1.62 14.24 42.14
C ALA A 219 2.23 13.56 43.38
N GLN A 220 2.49 12.25 43.27
CA GLN A 220 3.38 11.55 44.17
C GLN A 220 4.21 10.57 43.33
N LYS A 221 5.43 11.00 42.98
CA LYS A 221 6.47 10.15 42.38
C LYS A 221 6.83 9.08 43.41
N ASN A 222 6.33 7.86 43.22
CA ASN A 222 6.74 6.73 44.04
C ASN A 222 7.96 6.03 43.41
N SER A 223 9.11 6.31 43.99
CA SER A 223 10.39 5.67 43.79
C SER A 223 10.36 4.23 44.30
N ASN A 224 10.22 3.23 43.42
CA ASN A 224 10.36 1.84 43.87
C ASN A 224 10.91 0.87 42.80
N ALA A 225 11.87 1.32 42.00
CA ALA A 225 12.62 0.45 41.07
C ALA A 225 14.16 0.52 41.27
N LYS A 226 14.65 1.00 42.42
CA LYS A 226 16.09 1.19 42.70
C LYS A 226 16.62 0.38 43.89
N LYS A 227 16.16 -0.86 44.07
CA LYS A 227 16.55 -1.65 45.26
C LYS A 227 17.54 -2.80 45.05
N ASN A 228 18.11 -3.04 43.86
CA ASN A 228 19.05 -4.17 43.69
C ASN A 228 20.24 -3.92 42.75
N LYS A 229 20.77 -2.68 42.68
CA LYS A 229 22.03 -2.43 41.96
C LYS A 229 23.13 -2.02 42.95
N LYS A 230 24.21 -2.81 43.01
CA LYS A 230 25.44 -2.55 43.76
C LYS A 230 26.21 -1.43 43.07
N CYS A 231 26.72 -0.47 43.84
CA CYS A 231 27.59 0.58 43.34
C CYS A 231 28.95 0.00 42.93
N PHE A 232 29.35 0.20 41.67
CA PHE A 232 30.61 -0.32 41.14
C PHE A 232 31.88 0.31 41.74
N ARG A 233 31.76 1.44 42.46
CA ARG A 233 32.90 2.08 43.15
C ARG A 233 33.10 1.58 44.59
N CYS A 234 32.03 1.46 45.39
CA CYS A 234 32.15 1.14 46.82
C CYS A 234 31.50 -0.20 47.23
N GLY A 235 30.88 -0.91 46.30
CA GLY A 235 30.24 -2.21 46.53
C GLY A 235 28.91 -2.17 47.30
N ARG A 236 28.47 -1.01 47.82
CA ARG A 236 27.22 -0.88 48.60
C ARG A 236 26.01 -0.69 47.69
N GLU A 237 24.88 -1.25 48.10
CA GLU A 237 23.61 -1.16 47.38
C GLU A 237 22.86 0.15 47.68
N GLY A 238 21.92 0.53 46.81
CA GLY A 238 21.01 1.66 47.04
C GLY A 238 21.43 3.00 46.40
N HIS A 239 22.54 3.06 45.67
CA HIS A 239 22.94 4.25 44.89
C HIS A 239 23.74 3.87 43.63
N PHE A 240 23.76 4.74 42.63
CA PHE A 240 24.60 4.60 41.44
C PHE A 240 25.98 5.22 41.66
N ILE A 241 26.96 4.87 40.81
CA ILE A 241 28.34 5.36 40.91
C ILE A 241 28.44 6.90 40.93
N ALA A 242 27.57 7.59 40.18
CA ALA A 242 27.48 9.05 40.13
C ALA A 242 27.03 9.70 41.47
N GLN A 243 26.44 8.92 42.38
CA GLN A 243 25.95 9.36 43.69
C GLN A 243 26.79 8.82 44.85
N CYS A 244 27.96 8.23 44.54
CA CYS A 244 28.85 7.64 45.55
C CYS A 244 29.66 8.73 46.27
N LYS A 245 29.55 8.79 47.60
CA LYS A 245 30.28 9.75 48.45
C LYS A 245 31.70 9.32 48.82
N VAL A 246 32.14 8.16 48.35
CA VAL A 246 33.51 7.64 48.57
C VAL A 246 34.40 8.14 47.43
N LYS A 247 35.52 8.78 47.73
CA LYS A 247 36.54 9.17 46.73
C LYS A 247 37.39 7.96 46.35
N ASP A 248 37.81 7.88 45.09
CA ASP A 248 38.62 6.78 44.58
C ASP A 248 39.93 6.66 45.37
N LYS A 249 40.25 5.45 45.86
CA LYS A 249 41.51 5.14 46.55
C LYS A 249 42.59 4.74 45.55
N ASN A 250 42.84 5.54 44.52
CA ASN A 250 43.91 5.25 43.55
C ASN A 250 44.78 6.45 43.17
N ASP A 251 44.81 7.49 44.01
CA ASP A 251 45.87 8.51 43.96
C ASP A 251 46.69 8.42 45.25
N GLU A 252 47.65 7.50 45.27
CA GLU A 252 48.92 7.59 46.02
C GLU A 252 49.83 6.46 45.50
N ILE A 253 51.04 6.86 45.05
CA ILE A 253 52.13 6.01 44.55
C ILE A 253 52.60 5.05 45.66
#